data_AF-A0A365ZNA0-F1
#
_entry.id   AF-A0A365ZNA0-F1
#
_cell.length_a   1.000
_cell.length_b   1.000
_cell.length_c   1.000
_cell.angle_alpha   90.00
_cell.angle_beta   90.00
_cell.angle_gamma   90.00
#
_symmetry.space_group_name_H-M   'P 1'
#
loop_
_entity.id
_entity.type
_entity.pdbx_description
1 polymer ?
#
loop_
_entity_poly.entity_id
_entity_poly.type
_entity_poly.pdbx_seq_one_letter_code
_entity_poly.pdbx_strand_id
1 'polypeptide(L)'
;MAHVGALPWLAESADLDLYRHNAFRVSGLPVTATPRAVRRRGSELRAAEALGAEAPPGVGWLALAPPPDHAAVREALRRLDDPLRRVADELFWLWPLPETDGLDLGRATALWESAADPAPGGPAPPGAERRGISLHNLAVLHHASVLESTTGGPDAWRRAYRYWRLALDDESCWRWFGARIEALDDPRLRGVTGDDVRDALPAVLLTIHARLAIDAARPRGGDAAARGHVRIMGEFAPDGTARAVLTEATATIASALRLLIDNAATPADDHETLAASAAALVAGAEDDLRVLRVVLGPAHPVVEGTADAVASGAHKRVVASVNKGRHATAHGGDPDLVRATDTLRRAHAIAATAHVRVPIERDIAVLLADAVVLHCNALVSVDRRAAGSGVEMAERLITASEPRLAELRRYRADPDDPQYDRASDALAAAVCQLVTLYFNATANAWAALPLYERARQFARSHEVRRIIQQNIDVVGSLTGRTRPPRAVPTGGERVRGALGCLVALLLVLLPIAAFIYGLTQG
;
A
#
# COMPACT_ATOMS: atom_id res chain seq x y z
N MET A 1 -11.41 -0.52 -24.58
CA MET A 1 -10.60 0.61 -24.11
C MET A 1 -10.13 1.34 -25.34
N ALA A 2 -10.71 2.51 -25.63
CA ALA A 2 -10.12 3.38 -26.64
C ALA A 2 -8.68 3.63 -26.18
N HIS A 3 -7.69 3.35 -27.02
CA HIS A 3 -6.39 3.98 -26.83
C HIS A 3 -6.69 5.47 -26.70
N VAL A 4 -6.36 6.05 -25.54
CA VAL A 4 -6.20 7.51 -25.45
C VAL A 4 -5.41 7.87 -26.70
N GLY A 5 -5.95 8.75 -27.55
CA GLY A 5 -5.42 9.12 -28.87
C GLY A 5 -4.08 9.86 -28.76
N ALA A 6 -3.15 9.28 -28.02
CA ALA A 6 -1.86 9.82 -27.70
C ALA A 6 -1.00 9.66 -28.95
N LEU A 7 -0.61 10.79 -29.51
CA LEU A 7 0.54 10.91 -30.38
C LEU A 7 1.76 10.41 -29.61
N PRO A 8 2.31 9.20 -29.90
CA PRO A 8 3.30 8.58 -29.02
C PRO A 8 4.56 9.43 -28.83
N TRP A 9 4.99 10.12 -29.89
CA TRP A 9 6.12 11.06 -29.87
C TRP A 9 5.93 12.25 -28.93
N LEU A 10 4.68 12.69 -28.72
CA LEU A 10 4.36 13.78 -27.81
C LEU A 10 4.39 13.29 -26.35
N ALA A 11 3.84 12.10 -26.09
CA ALA A 11 3.90 11.47 -24.78
C ALA A 11 5.34 11.11 -24.37
N GLU A 12 6.18 10.65 -25.30
CA GLU A 12 7.60 10.39 -25.08
C GLU A 12 8.40 11.65 -24.70
N SER A 13 7.93 12.83 -25.11
CA SER A 13 8.56 14.10 -24.78
C SER A 13 8.20 14.61 -23.38
N ALA A 14 7.19 14.02 -22.73
CA ALA A 14 6.66 14.47 -21.46
C ALA A 14 7.36 13.79 -20.27
N ASP A 15 8.38 14.46 -19.74
CA ASP A 15 9.08 14.08 -18.51
C ASP A 15 9.15 15.24 -17.50
N LEU A 16 9.71 14.97 -16.31
CA LEU A 16 9.84 15.97 -15.24
C LEU A 16 10.86 17.08 -15.57
N ASP A 17 11.77 16.80 -16.50
CA ASP A 17 12.79 17.71 -17.00
C ASP A 17 12.39 18.33 -18.36
N LEU A 18 11.10 18.27 -18.73
CA LEU A 18 10.55 18.72 -20.02
C LEU A 18 11.14 20.06 -20.47
N TYR A 19 11.12 21.05 -19.58
CA TYR A 19 11.62 22.40 -19.88
C TYR A 19 13.13 22.52 -19.74
N ARG A 20 13.79 21.67 -18.94
CA ARG A 20 15.25 21.66 -18.79
C ARG A 20 15.93 21.09 -20.03
N HIS A 21 15.33 20.10 -20.67
CA HIS A 21 15.81 19.46 -21.89
C HIS A 21 15.22 20.05 -23.17
N ASN A 22 14.32 21.04 -23.07
CA ASN A 22 13.74 21.68 -24.24
C ASN A 22 14.84 22.19 -25.18
N ALA A 23 14.79 21.75 -26.44
CA ALA A 23 15.88 21.97 -27.37
C ALA A 23 16.13 23.45 -27.69
N PHE A 24 15.09 24.30 -27.68
CA PHE A 24 15.22 25.75 -27.90
C PHE A 24 15.86 26.44 -26.70
N ARG A 25 15.50 26.03 -25.48
CA ARG A 25 16.16 26.50 -24.25
C ARG A 25 17.64 26.18 -24.22
N VAL A 26 17.98 24.91 -24.46
CA VAL A 26 19.36 24.40 -24.36
C VAL A 26 20.23 25.01 -25.46
N SER A 27 19.72 25.11 -26.70
CA SER A 27 20.48 25.66 -27.82
C SER A 27 20.58 27.18 -27.82
N GLY A 28 19.66 27.88 -27.15
CA GLY A 28 19.50 29.33 -27.19
C GLY A 28 18.92 29.85 -28.51
N LEU A 29 18.30 28.97 -29.32
CA LEU A 29 17.67 29.34 -30.59
C LEU A 29 16.19 29.72 -30.36
N PRO A 30 15.63 30.69 -31.11
CA PRO A 30 14.20 30.94 -31.09
C PRO A 30 13.43 29.78 -31.74
N VAL A 31 12.15 29.58 -31.39
CA VAL A 31 11.29 28.56 -32.02
C VAL A 31 11.15 28.74 -33.55
N THR A 32 11.38 29.96 -34.04
CA THR A 32 11.38 30.31 -35.46
C THR A 32 12.72 30.01 -36.17
N ALA A 33 13.69 29.39 -35.49
CA ALA A 33 14.99 29.11 -36.07
C ALA A 33 14.90 28.18 -37.29
N THR A 34 15.39 28.65 -38.43
CA THR A 34 15.43 27.85 -39.67
C THR A 34 16.44 26.70 -39.58
N PRO A 35 16.33 25.65 -40.41
CA PRO A 35 17.34 24.59 -40.48
C PRO A 35 18.77 25.13 -40.72
N ARG A 36 18.89 26.25 -41.44
CA ARG A 36 20.17 26.93 -41.64
C ARG A 36 20.71 27.54 -40.34
N ALA A 37 19.86 28.13 -39.51
CA ALA A 37 20.26 28.66 -38.20
C ALA A 37 20.70 27.54 -37.25
N VAL A 38 19.98 26.41 -37.23
CA VAL A 38 20.36 25.21 -36.47
C VAL A 38 21.75 24.70 -36.89
N ARG A 39 21.99 24.54 -38.20
CA ARG A 39 23.31 24.14 -38.73
C ARG A 39 24.42 25.14 -38.40
N ARG A 40 24.13 26.44 -38.48
CA ARG A 40 25.08 27.51 -38.12
C ARG A 40 25.47 27.40 -36.65
N ARG A 41 24.50 27.25 -35.76
CA ARG A 41 24.72 27.06 -34.32
C ARG A 41 25.57 25.81 -34.03
N GLY A 42 25.33 24.71 -34.76
CA GLY A 42 26.15 23.51 -34.65
C GLY A 42 27.61 23.72 -35.10
N SER A 43 27.85 24.53 -36.13
CA SER A 43 29.22 24.90 -36.53
C SER A 43 29.91 25.80 -35.50
N GLU A 44 29.21 26.78 -34.94
CA GLU A 44 29.71 27.63 -33.85
C GLU A 44 30.11 26.79 -32.63
N LEU A 45 29.28 25.83 -32.24
CA LEU A 45 29.54 24.92 -31.13
C LEU A 45 30.81 24.10 -31.34
N ARG A 46 30.98 23.48 -32.53
CA ARG A 46 32.19 22.72 -32.87
C ARG A 46 33.45 23.59 -32.85
N ALA A 47 33.35 24.84 -33.29
CA ALA A 47 34.46 25.79 -33.24
C ALA A 47 34.83 26.15 -31.79
N ALA A 48 33.85 26.42 -30.94
CA ALA A 48 34.07 26.70 -29.52
C ALA A 48 34.72 25.51 -28.81
N GLU A 49 34.23 24.29 -29.06
CA GLU A 49 34.81 23.05 -28.51
C GLU A 49 36.25 22.83 -28.98
N ALA A 50 36.54 23.02 -30.27
CA ALA A 50 37.89 22.88 -30.83
C ALA A 50 38.89 23.89 -30.22
N LEU A 51 38.41 25.03 -29.76
CA LEU A 51 39.21 26.05 -29.07
C LEU A 51 39.30 25.83 -27.55
N GLY A 52 38.67 24.78 -27.02
CA GLY A 52 38.58 24.53 -25.58
C GLY A 52 37.76 25.57 -24.82
N ALA A 53 36.91 26.33 -25.51
CA ALA A 53 36.02 27.31 -24.88
C ALA A 53 34.79 26.61 -24.29
N GLU A 54 34.15 27.22 -23.29
CA GLU A 54 32.84 26.78 -22.82
C GLU A 54 31.79 26.87 -23.93
N ALA A 55 30.74 26.05 -23.83
CA ALA A 55 29.60 26.17 -24.73
C ALA A 55 29.01 27.57 -24.59
N PRO A 56 28.79 28.32 -25.70
CA PRO A 56 28.28 29.67 -25.59
C PRO A 56 26.93 29.64 -24.85
N PRO A 57 26.75 30.42 -23.77
CA PRO A 57 25.56 30.35 -22.95
C PRO A 57 24.31 30.60 -23.80
N GLY A 58 23.25 29.84 -23.53
CA GLY A 58 21.95 30.12 -24.14
C GLY A 58 21.48 31.52 -23.71
N VAL A 59 21.11 32.34 -24.68
CA VAL A 59 20.52 33.66 -24.41
C VAL A 59 19.00 33.50 -24.39
N GLY A 60 18.34 33.90 -23.32
CA GLY A 60 16.87 33.82 -23.24
C GLY A 60 16.31 34.05 -21.83
N TRP A 61 14.99 34.16 -21.75
CA TRP A 61 14.25 34.47 -20.52
C TRP A 61 14.41 33.46 -19.39
N LEU A 62 14.69 32.19 -19.72
CA LEU A 62 14.78 31.08 -18.76
C LEU A 62 16.13 30.36 -18.93
N ALA A 63 17.25 31.06 -18.83
CA ALA A 63 18.57 30.44 -18.94
C ALA A 63 18.76 29.31 -17.89
N LEU A 64 19.48 28.25 -18.27
CA LEU A 64 19.81 27.14 -17.38
C LEU A 64 20.93 27.53 -16.41
N ALA A 65 20.81 27.07 -15.17
CA ALA A 65 21.83 27.18 -14.14
C ALA A 65 22.10 25.78 -13.55
N PRO A 66 23.29 25.18 -13.80
CA PRO A 66 24.41 25.69 -14.60
C PRO A 66 24.11 25.76 -16.11
N PRO A 67 24.91 26.52 -16.89
CA PRO A 67 24.83 26.51 -18.36
C PRO A 67 25.01 25.10 -18.94
N PRO A 68 24.37 24.77 -20.08
CA PRO A 68 24.51 23.46 -20.70
C PRO A 68 25.92 23.26 -21.26
N ASP A 69 26.42 22.02 -21.18
CA ASP A 69 27.70 21.66 -21.80
C ASP A 69 27.57 21.43 -23.32
N HIS A 70 28.72 21.22 -23.98
CA HIS A 70 28.75 20.96 -25.43
C HIS A 70 27.95 19.73 -25.85
N ALA A 71 27.89 18.69 -25.02
CA ALA A 71 27.16 17.46 -25.34
C ALA A 71 25.65 17.69 -25.30
N ALA A 72 25.15 18.40 -24.28
CA ALA A 72 23.76 18.78 -24.15
C ALA A 72 23.31 19.67 -25.32
N VAL A 73 24.13 20.66 -25.72
CA VAL A 73 23.81 21.51 -26.88
C VAL A 73 23.80 20.71 -28.18
N ARG A 74 24.73 19.77 -28.40
CA ARG A 74 24.68 18.89 -29.58
C ARG A 74 23.41 18.04 -29.63
N GLU A 75 23.01 17.45 -28.51
CA GLU A 75 21.79 16.64 -28.44
C GLU A 75 20.55 17.49 -28.71
N ALA A 76 20.48 18.70 -28.15
CA ALA A 76 19.41 19.65 -28.43
C ALA A 76 19.31 19.99 -29.93
N LEU A 77 20.44 20.29 -30.59
CA LEU A 77 20.44 20.55 -32.04
C LEU A 77 19.99 19.31 -32.85
N ARG A 78 20.38 18.10 -32.43
CA ARG A 78 19.91 16.85 -33.06
C ARG A 78 18.40 16.65 -32.90
N ARG A 79 17.83 17.03 -31.75
CA ARG A 79 16.37 17.03 -31.55
C ARG A 79 15.67 18.01 -32.48
N LEU A 80 16.25 19.19 -32.74
CA LEU A 80 15.69 20.17 -33.69
C LEU A 80 15.73 19.72 -35.15
N ASP A 81 16.61 18.78 -35.51
CA ASP A 81 16.66 18.16 -36.84
C ASP A 81 15.56 17.10 -37.04
N ASP A 82 14.94 16.60 -35.97
CA ASP A 82 13.76 15.73 -36.02
C ASP A 82 12.48 16.58 -35.94
N PRO A 83 11.65 16.66 -36.99
CA PRO A 83 10.46 17.51 -37.04
C PRO A 83 9.42 17.18 -35.98
N LEU A 84 9.22 15.90 -35.63
CA LEU A 84 8.21 15.53 -34.63
C LEU A 84 8.66 16.00 -33.24
N ARG A 85 9.93 15.75 -32.90
CA ARG A 85 10.52 16.23 -31.64
C ARG A 85 10.58 17.75 -31.60
N ARG A 86 10.93 18.39 -32.72
CA ARG A 86 10.91 19.84 -32.86
C ARG A 86 9.53 20.42 -32.61
N VAL A 87 8.46 19.83 -33.15
CA VAL A 87 7.08 20.28 -32.88
C VAL A 87 6.73 20.17 -31.40
N ALA A 88 7.12 19.07 -30.72
CA ALA A 88 6.96 18.95 -29.27
C ALA A 88 7.75 20.04 -28.50
N ASP A 89 9.02 20.25 -28.88
CA ASP A 89 9.88 21.27 -28.28
C ASP A 89 9.33 22.69 -28.57
N GLU A 90 8.70 22.95 -29.72
CA GLU A 90 8.04 24.23 -30.03
C GLU A 90 6.79 24.42 -29.16
N LEU A 91 5.96 23.38 -28.96
CA LEU A 91 4.79 23.42 -28.09
C LEU A 91 5.16 23.68 -26.63
N PHE A 92 6.27 23.13 -26.15
CA PHE A 92 6.69 23.32 -24.76
C PHE A 92 7.71 24.45 -24.60
N TRP A 93 7.70 25.44 -25.50
CA TRP A 93 8.56 26.62 -25.41
C TRP A 93 7.84 27.94 -25.70
N LEU A 94 8.52 29.05 -25.40
CA LEU A 94 7.93 30.38 -25.52
C LEU A 94 7.90 30.81 -26.99
N TRP A 95 6.70 31.16 -27.46
CA TRP A 95 6.45 31.61 -28.82
C TRP A 95 6.70 33.12 -28.95
N PRO A 96 7.21 33.57 -30.10
CA PRO A 96 7.59 34.96 -30.30
C PRO A 96 6.36 35.86 -30.37
N LEU A 97 6.48 37.02 -29.74
CA LEU A 97 5.58 38.16 -29.93
C LEU A 97 6.46 39.38 -30.21
N PRO A 98 6.29 40.07 -31.35
CA PRO A 98 7.13 41.23 -31.71
C PRO A 98 7.19 42.30 -30.61
N GLU A 99 6.09 42.49 -29.87
CA GLU A 99 6.01 43.45 -28.77
C GLU A 99 6.82 43.07 -27.54
N THR A 100 7.26 41.81 -27.46
CA THR A 100 8.10 41.29 -26.37
C THR A 100 9.57 41.17 -26.73
N ASP A 101 9.94 41.47 -27.98
CA ASP A 101 11.33 41.40 -28.44
C ASP A 101 12.20 42.37 -27.63
N GLY A 102 13.27 41.83 -27.04
CA GLY A 102 14.23 42.59 -26.23
C GLY A 102 13.74 42.99 -24.83
N LEU A 103 12.53 42.58 -24.42
CA LEU A 103 12.06 42.77 -23.05
C LEU A 103 12.65 41.74 -22.08
N ASP A 104 12.79 42.11 -20.82
CA ASP A 104 13.00 41.13 -19.75
C ASP A 104 11.73 40.29 -19.51
N LEU A 105 11.89 39.14 -18.85
CA LEU A 105 10.79 38.20 -18.62
C LEU A 105 9.65 38.80 -17.79
N GLY A 106 9.94 39.68 -16.84
CA GLY A 106 8.91 40.31 -16.01
C GLY A 106 8.00 41.22 -16.83
N ARG A 107 8.59 42.05 -17.70
CA ARG A 107 7.84 42.93 -18.60
C ARG A 107 7.10 42.14 -19.69
N ALA A 108 7.70 41.10 -20.25
CA ALA A 108 7.03 40.21 -21.20
C ALA A 108 5.82 39.52 -20.56
N THR A 109 5.97 39.02 -19.33
CA THR A 109 4.88 38.37 -18.57
C THR A 109 3.71 39.33 -18.36
N ALA A 110 3.97 40.57 -17.93
CA ALA A 110 2.90 41.57 -17.74
C ALA A 110 2.14 41.88 -19.04
N LEU A 111 2.83 41.89 -20.19
CA LEU A 111 2.18 42.06 -21.49
C LEU A 111 1.33 40.85 -21.89
N TRP A 112 1.79 39.63 -21.60
CA TRP A 112 1.00 38.42 -21.84
C TRP A 112 -0.24 38.39 -20.95
N GLU A 113 -0.13 38.71 -19.66
CA GLU A 113 -1.26 38.76 -18.73
C GLU A 113 -2.32 39.77 -19.21
N SER A 114 -1.89 40.96 -19.62
CA SER A 114 -2.79 41.97 -20.18
C SER A 114 -3.47 41.55 -21.49
N ALA A 115 -2.82 40.72 -22.30
CA ALA A 115 -3.39 40.22 -23.56
C ALA A 115 -4.31 39.00 -23.35
N ALA A 116 -4.04 38.18 -22.33
CA ALA A 116 -4.82 37.00 -21.98
C ALA A 116 -6.21 37.34 -21.42
N ASP A 117 -6.28 38.38 -20.59
CA ASP A 117 -7.48 38.83 -19.88
C ASP A 117 -7.71 40.34 -20.11
N PRO A 118 -8.26 40.73 -21.27
CA PRO A 118 -8.50 42.14 -21.56
C PRO A 118 -9.55 42.72 -20.61
N ALA A 119 -9.23 43.85 -19.97
CA ALA A 119 -10.12 44.52 -19.04
C ALA A 119 -11.51 44.78 -19.66
N PRO A 120 -12.62 44.56 -18.90
CA PRO A 120 -13.96 44.87 -19.39
C PRO A 120 -14.07 46.34 -19.80
N GLY A 121 -14.40 46.59 -21.08
CA GLY A 121 -14.50 47.95 -21.63
C GLY A 121 -13.19 48.60 -22.06
N GLY A 122 -12.06 47.87 -22.00
CA GLY A 122 -10.82 48.28 -22.69
C GLY A 122 -10.96 48.15 -24.20
N PRO A 123 -10.12 48.85 -25.00
CA PRO A 123 -10.04 48.61 -26.43
C PRO A 123 -9.72 47.12 -26.66
N ALA A 124 -10.43 46.48 -27.59
CA ALA A 124 -10.17 45.09 -27.95
C ALA A 124 -8.67 44.92 -28.25
N PRO A 125 -7.96 43.99 -27.60
CA PRO A 125 -6.54 43.82 -27.82
C PRO A 125 -6.30 43.49 -29.30
N PRO A 126 -5.28 44.08 -29.93
CA PRO A 126 -5.01 43.82 -31.34
C PRO A 126 -4.68 42.33 -31.54
N GLY A 127 -5.46 41.68 -32.42
CA GLY A 127 -5.22 40.35 -32.97
C GLY A 127 -5.63 39.18 -32.05
N ALA A 128 -6.54 38.31 -32.52
CA ALA A 128 -6.86 37.06 -31.83
C ALA A 128 -5.61 36.21 -31.57
N GLU A 129 -4.73 36.11 -32.57
CA GLU A 129 -3.44 35.40 -32.50
C GLU A 129 -2.55 35.86 -31.33
N ARG A 130 -2.53 37.16 -31.02
CA ARG A 130 -1.78 37.71 -29.88
C ARG A 130 -2.26 37.12 -28.56
N ARG A 131 -3.57 36.94 -28.40
CA ARG A 131 -4.17 36.35 -27.20
C ARG A 131 -3.76 34.88 -27.07
N GLY A 132 -3.89 34.10 -28.15
CA GLY A 132 -3.51 32.68 -28.17
C GLY A 132 -2.05 32.46 -27.78
N ILE A 133 -1.13 33.22 -28.38
CA ILE A 133 0.30 33.16 -28.04
C ILE A 133 0.55 33.56 -26.58
N SER A 134 -0.12 34.60 -26.08
CA SER A 134 0.04 35.06 -24.70
C SER A 134 -0.43 34.01 -23.68
N LEU A 135 -1.58 33.38 -23.93
CA LEU A 135 -2.10 32.30 -23.09
C LEU A 135 -1.16 31.10 -23.06
N HIS A 136 -0.66 30.71 -24.22
CA HIS A 136 0.33 29.64 -24.35
C HIS A 136 1.60 29.93 -23.56
N ASN A 137 2.19 31.12 -23.74
CA ASN A 137 3.41 31.52 -23.07
C ASN A 137 3.25 31.57 -21.54
N LEU A 138 2.10 32.04 -21.03
CA LEU A 138 1.79 31.99 -19.61
C LEU A 138 1.65 30.56 -19.10
N ALA A 139 1.04 29.67 -19.89
CA ALA A 139 0.91 28.25 -19.54
C ALA A 139 2.28 27.58 -19.44
N VAL A 140 3.15 27.76 -20.44
CA VAL A 140 4.54 27.27 -20.45
C VAL A 140 5.33 27.84 -19.30
N LEU A 141 5.29 29.17 -19.07
CA LEU A 141 6.06 29.82 -18.02
C LEU A 141 5.68 29.30 -16.63
N HIS A 142 4.38 29.26 -16.32
CA HIS A 142 3.92 28.79 -15.01
C HIS A 142 4.16 27.30 -14.82
N HIS A 143 4.01 26.48 -15.87
CA HIS A 143 4.28 25.04 -15.79
C HIS A 143 5.78 24.76 -15.61
N ALA A 144 6.66 25.46 -16.32
CA ALA A 144 8.11 25.37 -16.12
C ALA A 144 8.51 25.79 -14.71
N SER A 145 7.94 26.90 -14.22
CA SER A 145 8.21 27.39 -12.87
C SER A 145 7.83 26.39 -11.78
N VAL A 146 6.71 25.66 -11.91
CA VAL A 146 6.33 24.66 -10.89
C VAL A 146 7.14 23.37 -10.98
N LEU A 147 7.57 22.95 -12.18
CA LEU A 147 8.42 21.76 -12.33
C LEU A 147 9.85 22.00 -11.83
N GLU A 148 10.37 23.20 -12.02
CA GLU A 148 11.74 23.56 -11.60
C GLU A 148 11.82 24.09 -10.16
N SER A 149 10.67 24.41 -9.55
CA SER A 149 10.62 24.86 -8.17
C SER A 149 10.57 23.68 -7.19
N THR A 150 11.45 23.70 -6.19
CA THR A 150 11.40 22.78 -5.05
C THR A 150 10.29 23.12 -4.05
N THR A 151 9.63 24.26 -4.20
CA THR A 151 8.65 24.81 -3.24
C THR A 151 7.27 25.06 -3.86
N GLY A 152 7.05 24.62 -5.10
CA GLY A 152 5.79 24.82 -5.82
C GLY A 152 4.59 24.23 -5.06
N GLY A 153 3.79 25.10 -4.45
CA GLY A 153 2.57 24.72 -3.74
C GLY A 153 1.39 24.42 -4.69
N PRO A 154 0.27 23.89 -4.15
CA PRO A 154 -0.94 23.59 -4.92
C PRO A 154 -1.46 24.75 -5.78
N ASP A 155 -1.35 25.99 -5.32
CA ASP A 155 -1.86 27.17 -6.03
C ASP A 155 -1.05 27.50 -7.28
N ALA A 156 0.25 27.22 -7.28
CA ALA A 156 1.10 27.41 -8.44
C ALA A 156 0.74 26.40 -9.55
N TRP A 157 0.50 25.14 -9.18
CA TRP A 157 0.01 24.11 -10.09
C TRP A 157 -1.36 24.45 -10.68
N ARG A 158 -2.31 24.91 -9.85
CA ARG A 158 -3.62 25.37 -10.34
C ARG A 158 -3.49 26.54 -11.31
N ARG A 159 -2.56 27.46 -11.07
CA ARG A 159 -2.29 28.58 -11.98
C ARG A 159 -1.77 28.09 -13.33
N ALA A 160 -0.80 27.18 -13.34
CA ALA A 160 -0.28 26.60 -14.57
C ALA A 160 -1.40 25.92 -15.39
N TYR A 161 -2.21 25.08 -14.74
CA TYR A 161 -3.33 24.39 -15.41
C TYR A 161 -4.50 25.28 -15.78
N ARG A 162 -4.73 26.39 -15.07
CA ARG A 162 -5.68 27.42 -15.50
C ARG A 162 -5.26 27.97 -16.87
N TYR A 163 -4.00 28.35 -17.04
CA TYR A 163 -3.54 28.88 -18.33
C TYR A 163 -3.51 27.84 -19.43
N TRP A 164 -3.10 26.59 -19.13
CA TRP A 164 -3.22 25.50 -20.11
C TRP A 164 -4.65 25.29 -20.56
N ARG A 165 -5.63 25.33 -19.66
CA ARG A 165 -7.05 25.24 -20.04
C ARG A 165 -7.48 26.41 -20.93
N LEU A 166 -7.12 27.64 -20.56
CA LEU A 166 -7.44 28.80 -21.37
C LEU A 166 -6.81 28.72 -22.78
N ALA A 167 -5.59 28.21 -22.91
CA ALA A 167 -4.94 27.96 -24.19
C ALA A 167 -5.60 26.81 -24.97
N LEU A 168 -5.99 25.73 -24.29
CA LEU A 168 -6.74 24.61 -24.86
C LEU A 168 -8.12 25.06 -25.38
N ASP A 169 -8.75 26.05 -24.77
CA ASP A 169 -10.06 26.57 -25.18
C ASP A 169 -9.96 27.67 -26.26
N ASP A 170 -8.77 28.23 -26.49
CA ASP A 170 -8.56 29.34 -27.42
C ASP A 170 -8.13 28.87 -28.82
N GLU A 171 -9.00 29.05 -29.80
CA GLU A 171 -8.78 28.63 -31.20
C GLU A 171 -7.61 29.34 -31.89
N SER A 172 -7.26 30.56 -31.47
CA SER A 172 -6.15 31.29 -32.08
C SER A 172 -4.79 30.70 -31.71
N CYS A 173 -4.69 30.09 -30.53
CA CYS A 173 -3.51 29.32 -30.11
C CYS A 173 -3.24 28.16 -31.08
N TRP A 174 -4.26 27.38 -31.38
CA TRP A 174 -4.15 26.18 -32.22
C TRP A 174 -4.04 26.50 -33.70
N ARG A 175 -4.67 27.58 -34.18
CA ARG A 175 -4.44 28.08 -35.54
C ARG A 175 -3.00 28.52 -35.76
N TRP A 176 -2.41 29.24 -34.79
CA TRP A 176 -1.01 29.63 -34.86
C TRP A 176 -0.10 28.40 -34.91
N PHE A 177 -0.34 27.44 -34.00
CA PHE A 177 0.46 26.24 -33.91
C PHE A 177 0.33 25.34 -35.15
N GLY A 178 -0.87 25.19 -35.70
CA GLY A 178 -1.12 24.50 -36.96
C GLY A 178 -0.35 25.12 -38.12
N ALA A 179 -0.42 26.45 -38.28
CA ALA A 179 0.35 27.16 -39.30
C ALA A 179 1.87 26.98 -39.13
N ARG A 180 2.35 26.85 -37.89
CA ARG A 180 3.75 26.54 -37.61
C ARG A 180 4.15 25.14 -38.03
N ILE A 181 3.32 24.12 -37.77
CA ILE A 181 3.54 22.74 -38.23
C ILE A 181 3.60 22.70 -39.76
N GLU A 182 2.66 23.35 -40.45
CA GLU A 182 2.62 23.43 -41.91
C GLU A 182 3.88 24.10 -42.49
N ALA A 183 4.32 25.19 -41.88
CA ALA A 183 5.50 25.94 -42.32
C ALA A 183 6.83 25.19 -42.14
N LEU A 184 6.86 24.06 -41.41
CA LEU A 184 8.03 23.18 -41.39
C LEU A 184 8.18 22.36 -42.67
N ASP A 185 7.10 22.15 -43.43
CA ASP A 185 7.06 21.46 -44.73
C ASP A 185 7.80 20.10 -44.74
N ASP A 186 7.69 19.32 -43.66
CA ASP A 186 8.29 17.97 -43.58
C ASP A 186 7.24 16.89 -43.88
N PRO A 187 7.52 15.93 -44.79
CA PRO A 187 6.61 14.84 -45.13
C PRO A 187 6.11 14.02 -43.94
N ARG A 188 6.88 13.91 -42.85
CA ARG A 188 6.50 13.17 -41.63
C ARG A 188 5.41 13.88 -40.82
N LEU A 189 5.18 15.17 -41.05
CA LEU A 189 4.17 15.98 -40.35
C LEU A 189 2.83 16.05 -41.11
N ARG A 190 2.73 15.49 -42.32
CA ARG A 190 1.54 15.61 -43.20
C ARG A 190 0.23 15.07 -42.60
N GLY A 191 0.31 14.25 -41.55
CA GLY A 191 -0.84 13.72 -40.83
C GLY A 191 -0.96 14.21 -39.38
N VAL A 192 -0.18 15.22 -38.98
CA VAL A 192 -0.22 15.81 -37.65
C VAL A 192 -0.88 17.18 -37.75
N THR A 193 -2.04 17.34 -37.15
CA THR A 193 -2.74 18.64 -37.09
C THR A 193 -2.60 19.30 -35.72
N GLY A 194 -2.90 20.60 -35.65
CA GLY A 194 -2.99 21.31 -34.37
C GLY A 194 -4.07 20.70 -33.46
N ASP A 195 -5.17 20.23 -34.03
CA ASP A 195 -6.28 19.60 -33.29
C ASP A 195 -5.87 18.25 -32.69
N ASP A 196 -5.13 17.42 -33.44
CA ASP A 196 -4.62 16.15 -32.89
C ASP A 196 -3.72 16.39 -31.66
N VAL A 197 -2.88 17.42 -31.72
CA VAL A 197 -2.02 17.80 -30.60
C VAL A 197 -2.84 18.38 -29.45
N ARG A 198 -3.84 19.22 -29.74
CA ARG A 198 -4.77 19.79 -28.76
C ARG A 198 -5.49 18.70 -27.98
N ASP A 199 -6.03 17.70 -28.66
CA ASP A 199 -6.78 16.60 -28.06
C ASP A 199 -5.89 15.69 -27.20
N ALA A 200 -4.63 15.49 -27.61
CA ALA A 200 -3.67 14.67 -26.86
C ALA A 200 -3.06 15.40 -25.64
N LEU A 201 -2.93 16.73 -25.70
CA LEU A 201 -2.16 17.51 -24.73
C LEU A 201 -2.59 17.35 -23.26
N PRO A 202 -3.89 17.30 -22.90
CA PRO A 202 -4.30 17.10 -21.51
C PRO A 202 -3.72 15.83 -20.89
N ALA A 203 -3.76 14.70 -21.61
CA ALA A 203 -3.21 13.45 -21.12
C ALA A 203 -1.67 13.50 -20.98
N VAL A 204 -1.00 14.16 -21.91
CA VAL A 204 0.46 14.36 -21.90
C VAL A 204 0.89 15.18 -20.68
N LEU A 205 0.25 16.32 -20.42
CA LEU A 205 0.51 17.15 -19.24
C LEU A 205 0.25 16.39 -17.93
N LEU A 206 -0.80 15.60 -17.89
CA LEU A 206 -1.16 14.80 -16.71
C LEU A 206 -0.20 13.62 -16.49
N THR A 207 0.50 13.14 -17.52
CA THR A 207 1.49 12.06 -17.36
C THR A 207 2.67 12.52 -16.50
N ILE A 208 3.11 13.76 -16.68
CA ILE A 208 4.15 14.39 -15.85
C ILE A 208 3.65 14.51 -14.39
N HIS A 209 2.42 14.98 -14.21
CA HIS A 209 1.84 15.16 -12.88
C HIS A 209 1.55 13.83 -12.16
N ALA A 210 1.18 12.77 -12.90
CA ALA A 210 0.99 11.45 -12.34
C ALA A 210 2.28 10.90 -11.72
N ARG A 211 3.44 11.16 -12.36
CA ARG A 211 4.75 10.81 -11.80
C ARG A 211 4.99 11.55 -10.47
N LEU A 212 4.71 12.85 -10.41
CA LEU A 212 4.79 13.61 -9.15
C LEU A 212 3.89 13.05 -8.05
N ALA A 213 2.67 12.63 -8.38
CA ALA A 213 1.75 12.02 -7.42
C ALA A 213 2.31 10.70 -6.88
N ILE A 214 2.90 9.86 -7.75
CA ILE A 214 3.53 8.59 -7.37
C ILE A 214 4.78 8.85 -6.51
N ASP A 215 5.65 9.76 -6.92
CA ASP A 215 6.88 10.09 -6.20
C ASP A 215 6.58 10.68 -4.82
N ALA A 216 5.57 11.54 -4.72
CA ALA A 216 5.06 12.05 -3.44
C ALA A 216 4.48 10.93 -2.56
N ALA A 217 3.91 9.88 -3.15
CA ALA A 217 3.37 8.74 -2.41
C ALA A 217 4.45 7.76 -1.94
N ARG A 218 5.65 7.74 -2.54
CA ARG A 218 6.72 6.78 -2.20
C ARG A 218 7.16 6.86 -0.73
N PRO A 219 7.56 8.01 -0.16
CA PRO A 219 7.92 8.09 1.24
C PRO A 219 6.69 7.95 2.15
N ARG A 220 6.86 7.29 3.31
CA ARG A 220 5.81 7.25 4.34
C ARG A 220 5.56 8.66 4.88
N GLY A 221 4.28 9.04 4.98
CA GLY A 221 3.86 10.40 5.34
C GLY A 221 3.59 11.31 4.14
N GLY A 222 3.95 10.91 2.92
CA GLY A 222 3.71 11.67 1.69
C GLY A 222 2.28 11.58 1.13
N ASP A 223 1.41 10.74 1.72
CA ASP A 223 0.06 10.48 1.24
C ASP A 223 -0.81 11.73 1.02
N ALA A 224 -0.67 12.75 1.88
CA ALA A 224 -1.42 13.98 1.77
C ALA A 224 -0.99 14.82 0.55
N ALA A 225 0.31 14.87 0.27
CA ALA A 225 0.86 15.55 -0.90
C ALA A 225 0.43 14.83 -2.19
N ALA A 226 0.54 13.50 -2.23
CA ALA A 226 0.09 12.69 -3.36
C ALA A 226 -1.41 12.88 -3.66
N ARG A 227 -2.28 12.85 -2.63
CA ARG A 227 -3.71 13.16 -2.80
C ARG A 227 -3.96 14.59 -3.27
N GLY A 228 -3.09 15.53 -2.88
CA GLY A 228 -3.10 16.90 -3.38
C GLY A 228 -2.91 16.94 -4.90
N HIS A 229 -1.89 16.24 -5.40
CA HIS A 229 -1.62 16.10 -6.84
C HIS A 229 -2.80 15.46 -7.58
N VAL A 230 -3.30 14.30 -7.11
CA VAL A 230 -4.44 13.60 -7.74
C VAL A 230 -5.68 14.51 -7.85
N ARG A 231 -5.96 15.31 -6.83
CA ARG A 231 -7.07 16.28 -6.86
C ARG A 231 -6.86 17.37 -7.90
N ILE A 232 -5.65 17.96 -7.98
CA ILE A 232 -5.34 18.98 -8.99
C ILE A 232 -5.49 18.41 -10.41
N MET A 233 -5.07 17.16 -10.62
CA MET A 233 -5.25 16.48 -11.90
C MET A 233 -6.74 16.33 -12.25
N GLY A 234 -7.58 15.92 -11.30
CA GLY A 234 -9.03 15.84 -11.49
C GLY A 234 -9.69 17.20 -11.71
N GLU A 235 -9.19 18.25 -11.06
CA GLU A 235 -9.61 19.64 -11.31
C GLU A 235 -9.26 20.08 -12.74
N PHE A 236 -8.15 19.60 -13.33
CA PHE A 236 -7.68 19.92 -14.70
C PHE A 236 -8.41 19.13 -15.80
N ALA A 237 -8.68 17.84 -15.60
CA ALA A 237 -9.39 17.00 -16.58
C ALA A 237 -10.49 16.17 -15.91
N PRO A 238 -11.73 16.70 -15.80
CA PRO A 238 -12.83 16.07 -15.07
C PRO A 238 -13.53 14.93 -15.85
N ASP A 239 -13.21 14.77 -17.13
CA ASP A 239 -13.80 13.81 -18.08
C ASP A 239 -13.31 12.36 -17.90
N GLY A 240 -12.53 12.08 -16.85
CA GLY A 240 -11.94 10.77 -16.58
C GLY A 240 -10.54 10.59 -17.14
N THR A 241 -10.01 11.54 -17.92
CA THR A 241 -8.64 11.51 -18.45
C THR A 241 -7.61 11.36 -17.33
N ALA A 242 -7.77 12.10 -16.22
CA ALA A 242 -6.89 11.98 -15.06
C ALA A 242 -6.84 10.55 -14.49
N ARG A 243 -7.98 9.86 -14.40
CA ARG A 243 -8.06 8.49 -13.92
C ARG A 243 -7.39 7.50 -14.87
N ALA A 244 -7.57 7.68 -16.18
CA ALA A 244 -6.92 6.84 -17.20
C ALA A 244 -5.39 6.97 -17.12
N VAL A 245 -4.87 8.21 -17.07
CA VAL A 245 -3.44 8.49 -16.96
C VAL A 245 -2.85 7.93 -15.67
N LEU A 246 -3.51 8.08 -14.52
CA LEU A 246 -3.04 7.51 -13.25
C LEU A 246 -3.01 5.98 -13.29
N THR A 247 -3.99 5.35 -13.93
CA THR A 247 -4.04 3.89 -14.10
C THR A 247 -2.84 3.39 -14.92
N GLU A 248 -2.52 4.08 -16.01
CA GLU A 248 -1.36 3.75 -16.84
C GLU A 248 -0.03 4.02 -16.13
N ALA A 249 0.10 5.17 -15.48
CA ALA A 249 1.31 5.54 -14.74
C ALA A 249 1.64 4.57 -13.58
N THR A 250 0.62 3.92 -13.00
CA THR A 250 0.78 2.93 -11.92
C THR A 250 0.88 1.49 -12.41
N ALA A 251 0.83 1.23 -13.73
CA ALA A 251 0.85 -0.11 -14.30
C ALA A 251 2.15 -0.88 -13.97
N THR A 252 3.28 -0.19 -13.87
CA THR A 252 4.58 -0.78 -13.49
C THR A 252 4.57 -1.28 -12.05
N ILE A 253 3.96 -0.53 -11.12
CA ILE A 253 3.80 -0.92 -9.70
C ILE A 253 2.90 -2.17 -9.61
N ALA A 254 1.76 -2.16 -10.32
CA ALA A 254 0.88 -3.32 -10.37
C ALA A 254 1.58 -4.55 -10.97
N SER A 255 2.43 -4.36 -11.98
CA SER A 255 3.21 -5.44 -12.60
C SER A 255 4.30 -6.00 -11.67
N ALA A 256 4.98 -5.14 -10.90
CA ALA A 256 5.93 -5.56 -9.88
C ALA A 256 5.25 -6.40 -8.78
N LEU A 257 4.06 -6.02 -8.34
CA LEU A 257 3.26 -6.80 -7.39
C LEU A 257 2.83 -8.15 -7.96
N ARG A 258 2.45 -8.23 -9.24
CA ARG A 258 2.17 -9.52 -9.90
C ARG A 258 3.40 -10.43 -9.91
N LEU A 259 4.56 -9.89 -10.26
CA LEU A 259 5.81 -10.66 -10.22
C LEU A 259 6.13 -11.16 -8.81
N LEU A 260 5.89 -10.36 -7.77
CA LEU A 260 6.06 -10.78 -6.38
C LEU A 260 5.12 -11.94 -6.01
N ILE A 261 3.86 -11.91 -6.46
CA ILE A 261 2.88 -12.98 -6.27
C ILE A 261 3.31 -14.27 -6.98
N ASP A 262 3.76 -14.16 -8.23
CA ASP A 262 4.21 -15.27 -9.07
C ASP A 262 5.47 -15.93 -8.50
N ASN A 263 6.45 -15.13 -8.06
CA ASN A 263 7.65 -15.65 -7.42
C ASN A 263 7.33 -16.42 -6.15
N ALA A 264 6.40 -15.91 -5.34
CA ALA A 264 5.92 -16.62 -4.19
C ALA A 264 5.21 -17.93 -4.62
N ALA A 265 4.58 -18.01 -5.80
CA ALA A 265 3.77 -19.16 -6.28
C ALA A 265 4.59 -20.39 -6.62
N THR A 266 5.91 -20.25 -6.64
CA THR A 266 6.85 -21.37 -6.72
C THR A 266 6.51 -22.42 -5.66
N PRO A 267 6.29 -23.69 -6.06
CA PRO A 267 6.05 -24.79 -5.13
C PRO A 267 7.20 -24.91 -4.13
N ALA A 268 6.86 -25.15 -2.86
CA ALA A 268 7.82 -25.45 -1.81
C ALA A 268 7.37 -26.70 -1.04
N ASP A 269 8.33 -27.58 -0.76
CA ASP A 269 8.05 -28.88 -0.16
C ASP A 269 7.99 -28.84 1.36
N ASP A 270 8.69 -27.89 1.99
CA ASP A 270 8.73 -27.73 3.44
C ASP A 270 7.83 -26.58 3.95
N HIS A 271 7.42 -26.67 5.20
CA HIS A 271 6.51 -25.71 5.83
C HIS A 271 7.17 -24.36 6.15
N GLU A 272 8.49 -24.33 6.41
CA GLU A 272 9.22 -23.13 6.80
C GLU A 272 9.37 -22.17 5.62
N THR A 273 9.75 -22.70 4.45
CA THR A 273 9.82 -21.96 3.19
C THR A 273 8.47 -21.40 2.80
N LEU A 274 7.38 -22.16 2.97
CA LEU A 274 6.02 -21.69 2.71
C LEU A 274 5.62 -20.52 3.63
N ALA A 275 5.91 -20.63 4.93
CA ALA A 275 5.64 -19.58 5.90
C ALA A 275 6.46 -18.31 5.62
N ALA A 276 7.76 -18.47 5.36
CA ALA A 276 8.65 -17.37 5.03
C ALA A 276 8.22 -16.66 3.74
N SER A 277 7.84 -17.42 2.71
CA SER A 277 7.33 -16.88 1.44
C SER A 277 6.02 -16.11 1.63
N ALA A 278 5.10 -16.59 2.47
CA ALA A 278 3.86 -15.87 2.79
C ALA A 278 4.14 -14.53 3.49
N ALA A 279 5.01 -14.53 4.50
CA ALA A 279 5.39 -13.34 5.23
C ALA A 279 6.13 -12.32 4.35
N ALA A 280 7.05 -12.80 3.49
CA ALA A 280 7.78 -11.97 2.54
C ALA A 280 6.85 -11.33 1.48
N LEU A 281 5.87 -12.07 0.96
CA LEU A 281 4.88 -11.55 0.02
C LEU A 281 4.09 -10.38 0.63
N VAL A 282 3.57 -10.57 1.85
CA VAL A 282 2.80 -9.52 2.54
C VAL A 282 3.68 -8.30 2.82
N ALA A 283 4.87 -8.49 3.37
CA ALA A 283 5.79 -7.40 3.70
C ALA A 283 6.27 -6.64 2.45
N GLY A 284 6.60 -7.35 1.36
CA GLY A 284 7.04 -6.75 0.11
C GLY A 284 5.95 -5.97 -0.62
N ALA A 285 4.67 -6.31 -0.40
CA ALA A 285 3.55 -5.67 -1.08
C ALA A 285 3.02 -4.39 -0.40
N GLU A 286 3.31 -4.18 0.89
CA GLU A 286 2.67 -3.13 1.70
C GLU A 286 2.86 -1.72 1.16
N ASP A 287 4.10 -1.34 0.83
CA ASP A 287 4.40 0.02 0.38
C ASP A 287 3.85 0.29 -1.04
N ASP A 288 3.93 -0.67 -1.95
CA ASP A 288 3.40 -0.55 -3.31
C ASP A 288 1.86 -0.52 -3.32
N LEU A 289 1.19 -1.37 -2.52
CA LEU A 289 -0.27 -1.31 -2.38
C LEU A 289 -0.73 -0.01 -1.74
N ARG A 290 0.03 0.56 -0.79
CA ARG A 290 -0.25 1.88 -0.23
C ARG A 290 -0.18 2.95 -1.33
N VAL A 291 0.88 2.96 -2.14
CA VAL A 291 1.00 3.90 -3.27
C VAL A 291 -0.20 3.77 -4.21
N LEU A 292 -0.58 2.56 -4.62
CA LEU A 292 -1.74 2.34 -5.48
C LEU A 292 -3.04 2.87 -4.85
N ARG A 293 -3.28 2.60 -3.55
CA ARG A 293 -4.48 3.10 -2.83
C ARG A 293 -4.53 4.62 -2.73
N VAL A 294 -3.39 5.27 -2.53
CA VAL A 294 -3.29 6.73 -2.42
C VAL A 294 -3.55 7.39 -3.77
N VAL A 295 -2.97 6.83 -4.84
CA VAL A 295 -2.97 7.41 -6.18
C VAL A 295 -4.28 7.12 -6.94
N LEU A 296 -4.76 5.88 -6.90
CA LEU A 296 -5.96 5.44 -7.62
C LEU A 296 -7.24 5.45 -6.78
N GLY A 297 -7.11 5.46 -5.45
CA GLY A 297 -8.21 5.27 -4.52
C GLY A 297 -8.44 3.80 -4.14
N PRO A 298 -8.93 3.51 -2.93
CA PRO A 298 -9.05 2.14 -2.42
C PRO A 298 -10.07 1.27 -3.17
N ALA A 299 -11.09 1.88 -3.78
CA ALA A 299 -12.13 1.20 -4.56
C ALA A 299 -11.78 1.10 -6.07
N HIS A 300 -10.54 1.38 -6.45
CA HIS A 300 -10.13 1.24 -7.85
C HIS A 300 -9.98 -0.25 -8.20
N PRO A 301 -10.51 -0.74 -9.35
CA PRO A 301 -10.44 -2.17 -9.69
C PRO A 301 -9.03 -2.76 -9.70
N VAL A 302 -8.03 -1.97 -10.12
CA VAL A 302 -6.61 -2.39 -10.07
C VAL A 302 -6.12 -2.56 -8.63
N VAL A 303 -6.52 -1.68 -7.71
CA VAL A 303 -6.16 -1.75 -6.29
C VAL A 303 -6.83 -2.96 -5.65
N GLU A 304 -8.14 -3.12 -5.84
CA GLU A 304 -8.91 -4.23 -5.28
C GLU A 304 -8.37 -5.58 -5.76
N GLY A 305 -8.25 -5.76 -7.08
CA GLY A 305 -7.76 -7.00 -7.67
C GLY A 305 -6.32 -7.34 -7.25
N THR A 306 -5.44 -6.33 -7.15
CA THR A 306 -4.04 -6.58 -6.73
C THR A 306 -3.95 -6.89 -5.24
N ALA A 307 -4.70 -6.16 -4.39
CA ALA A 307 -4.74 -6.41 -2.96
C ALA A 307 -5.30 -7.80 -2.63
N ASP A 308 -6.40 -8.19 -3.28
CA ASP A 308 -7.01 -9.50 -3.13
C ASP A 308 -6.10 -10.63 -3.62
N ALA A 309 -5.36 -10.42 -4.71
CA ALA A 309 -4.39 -11.39 -5.21
C ALA A 309 -3.22 -11.60 -4.25
N VAL A 310 -2.67 -10.52 -3.66
CA VAL A 310 -1.64 -10.58 -2.61
C VAL A 310 -2.16 -11.34 -1.39
N ALA A 311 -3.33 -10.95 -0.87
CA ALA A 311 -3.94 -11.57 0.30
C ALA A 311 -4.23 -13.05 0.08
N SER A 312 -4.83 -13.41 -1.06
CA SER A 312 -5.11 -14.81 -1.43
C SER A 312 -3.84 -15.64 -1.60
N GLY A 313 -2.79 -15.06 -2.20
CA GLY A 313 -1.50 -15.70 -2.35
C GLY A 313 -0.87 -16.03 -0.99
N ALA A 314 -0.84 -15.06 -0.08
CA ALA A 314 -0.33 -15.27 1.27
C ALA A 314 -1.16 -16.31 2.05
N HIS A 315 -2.49 -16.19 1.99
CA HIS A 315 -3.43 -17.11 2.63
C HIS A 315 -3.19 -18.57 2.22
N LYS A 316 -3.14 -18.86 0.91
CA LYS A 316 -2.88 -20.22 0.40
C LYS A 316 -1.58 -20.82 0.93
N ARG A 317 -0.52 -20.02 1.07
CA ARG A 317 0.78 -20.48 1.59
C ARG A 317 0.77 -20.74 3.06
N VAL A 318 0.12 -19.88 3.86
CA VAL A 318 0.00 -20.13 5.30
C VAL A 318 -0.77 -21.42 5.55
N VAL A 319 -1.88 -21.65 4.85
CA VAL A 319 -2.65 -22.90 4.97
C VAL A 319 -1.81 -24.12 4.58
N ALA A 320 -1.09 -24.04 3.45
CA ALA A 320 -0.20 -25.12 3.02
C ALA A 320 0.93 -25.39 4.04
N SER A 321 1.53 -24.33 4.59
CA SER A 321 2.57 -24.42 5.62
C SER A 321 2.04 -25.14 6.87
N VAL A 322 0.89 -24.70 7.41
CA VAL A 322 0.28 -25.29 8.61
C VAL A 322 -0.06 -26.76 8.38
N ASN A 323 -0.67 -27.10 7.24
CA ASN A 323 -1.03 -28.48 6.93
C ASN A 323 0.20 -29.39 6.86
N LYS A 324 1.28 -28.93 6.21
CA LYS A 324 2.54 -29.69 6.16
C LYS A 324 3.25 -29.78 7.51
N GLY A 325 3.24 -28.70 8.30
CA GLY A 325 3.86 -28.67 9.64
C GLY A 325 3.22 -29.64 10.62
N ARG A 326 1.89 -29.81 10.56
CA ARG A 326 1.14 -30.80 11.35
C ARG A 326 1.60 -32.24 11.09
N HIS A 327 1.99 -32.55 9.86
CA HIS A 327 2.51 -33.88 9.52
C HIS A 327 3.95 -34.09 9.98
N ALA A 328 4.75 -33.02 10.07
CA ALA A 328 6.17 -33.11 10.40
C ALA A 328 6.44 -33.24 11.90
N THR A 329 5.57 -32.70 12.76
CA THR A 329 5.82 -32.65 14.21
C THR A 329 4.59 -33.04 15.02
N ALA A 330 4.65 -34.20 15.68
CA ALA A 330 3.72 -34.55 16.76
C ALA A 330 3.85 -33.62 18.00
N HIS A 331 4.80 -32.67 17.96
CA HIS A 331 5.16 -31.73 19.02
C HIS A 331 5.20 -30.28 18.53
N GLY A 332 4.63 -29.97 17.35
CA GLY A 332 4.65 -28.61 16.78
C GLY A 332 4.17 -27.60 17.81
N GLY A 333 5.00 -26.59 18.11
CA GLY A 333 4.76 -25.66 19.20
C GLY A 333 3.88 -24.47 18.80
N ASP A 334 3.40 -23.74 19.81
CA ASP A 334 2.70 -22.44 19.71
C ASP A 334 3.38 -21.40 18.75
N PRO A 335 4.72 -21.30 18.62
CA PRO A 335 5.34 -20.23 17.83
C PRO A 335 4.96 -20.21 16.34
N ASP A 336 4.77 -21.37 15.71
CA ASP A 336 4.49 -21.45 14.28
C ASP A 336 3.05 -21.03 13.98
N LEU A 337 2.11 -21.42 14.85
CA LEU A 337 0.71 -20.99 14.77
C LEU A 337 0.56 -19.49 15.01
N VAL A 338 1.35 -18.91 15.92
CA VAL A 338 1.38 -17.46 16.15
C VAL A 338 1.86 -16.72 14.90
N ARG A 339 2.99 -17.14 14.30
CA ARG A 339 3.51 -16.53 13.06
C ARG A 339 2.53 -16.66 11.88
N ALA A 340 1.91 -17.84 11.74
CA ALA A 340 0.87 -18.08 10.73
C ALA A 340 -0.32 -17.14 10.92
N THR A 341 -0.81 -17.01 12.15
CA THR A 341 -1.93 -16.13 12.51
C THR A 341 -1.59 -14.66 12.22
N ASP A 342 -0.40 -14.19 12.61
CA ASP A 342 0.05 -12.82 12.32
C ASP A 342 0.12 -12.52 10.83
N THR A 343 0.59 -13.49 10.04
CA THR A 343 0.64 -13.37 8.58
C THR A 343 -0.77 -13.29 7.98
N LEU A 344 -1.71 -14.11 8.46
CA LEU A 344 -3.11 -14.04 8.03
C LEU A 344 -3.79 -12.73 8.44
N ARG A 345 -3.51 -12.18 9.63
CA ARG A 345 -4.03 -10.86 10.05
C ARG A 345 -3.58 -9.75 9.11
N ARG A 346 -2.30 -9.76 8.71
CA ARG A 346 -1.79 -8.79 7.73
C ARG A 346 -2.41 -9.01 6.35
N ALA A 347 -2.56 -10.25 5.91
CA ALA A 347 -3.25 -10.57 4.65
C ALA A 347 -4.72 -10.12 4.66
N HIS A 348 -5.42 -10.30 5.79
CA HIS A 348 -6.79 -9.81 6.00
C HIS A 348 -6.89 -8.29 5.90
N ALA A 349 -5.96 -7.56 6.53
CA ALA A 349 -5.89 -6.10 6.43
C ALA A 349 -5.58 -5.61 5.01
N ILE A 350 -4.91 -6.43 4.20
CA ILE A 350 -4.66 -6.15 2.78
C ILE A 350 -5.91 -6.42 1.93
N ALA A 351 -6.62 -7.52 2.15
CA ALA A 351 -7.76 -7.94 1.35
C ALA A 351 -8.79 -6.81 1.20
N ALA A 352 -9.21 -6.56 -0.04
CA ALA A 352 -10.17 -5.52 -0.39
C ALA A 352 -11.61 -6.04 -0.32
N THR A 353 -11.86 -7.26 -0.80
CA THR A 353 -13.23 -7.80 -0.90
C THR A 353 -13.57 -8.83 0.19
N ALA A 354 -14.87 -8.95 0.48
CA ALA A 354 -15.39 -9.95 1.40
C ALA A 354 -15.09 -11.39 0.94
N HIS A 355 -15.02 -11.62 -0.38
CA HIS A 355 -14.71 -12.93 -0.96
C HIS A 355 -13.36 -13.47 -0.49
N VAL A 356 -12.36 -12.59 -0.31
CA VAL A 356 -11.04 -12.96 0.19
C VAL A 356 -10.95 -12.87 1.72
N ARG A 357 -11.61 -11.89 2.35
CA ARG A 357 -11.58 -11.73 3.81
C ARG A 357 -12.19 -12.91 4.56
N VAL A 358 -13.36 -13.38 4.15
CA VAL A 358 -14.11 -14.41 4.89
C VAL A 358 -13.32 -15.73 5.03
N PRO A 359 -12.70 -16.30 3.97
CA PRO A 359 -11.84 -17.47 4.10
C PRO A 359 -10.65 -17.24 5.04
N ILE A 360 -10.02 -16.06 4.99
CA ILE A 360 -8.89 -15.71 5.86
C ILE A 360 -9.34 -15.64 7.33
N GLU A 361 -10.48 -15.01 7.61
CA GLU A 361 -11.08 -14.92 8.96
C GLU A 361 -11.36 -16.32 9.54
N ARG A 362 -11.93 -17.20 8.71
CA ARG A 362 -12.19 -18.60 9.09
C ARG A 362 -10.90 -19.32 9.48
N ASP A 363 -9.83 -19.18 8.69
CA ASP A 363 -8.58 -19.88 9.01
C ASP A 363 -7.84 -19.24 10.18
N ILE A 364 -7.93 -17.91 10.39
CA ILE A 364 -7.48 -17.27 11.64
C ILE A 364 -8.20 -17.90 12.84
N ALA A 365 -9.52 -18.10 12.76
CA ALA A 365 -10.29 -18.71 13.84
C ALA A 365 -9.82 -20.14 14.15
N VAL A 366 -9.58 -20.96 13.12
CA VAL A 366 -9.04 -22.31 13.27
C VAL A 366 -7.67 -22.30 13.94
N LEU A 367 -6.73 -21.44 13.49
CA LEU A 367 -5.38 -21.38 14.06
C LEU A 367 -5.39 -20.91 15.52
N LEU A 368 -6.23 -19.93 15.87
CA LEU A 368 -6.40 -19.48 17.26
C LEU A 368 -6.95 -20.60 18.15
N ALA A 369 -7.97 -21.33 17.67
CA ALA A 369 -8.55 -22.44 18.40
C ALA A 369 -7.51 -23.55 18.63
N ASP A 370 -6.79 -23.95 17.58
CA ASP A 370 -5.75 -24.99 17.67
C ASP A 370 -4.58 -24.57 18.58
N ALA A 371 -4.19 -23.29 18.57
CA ALA A 371 -3.17 -22.78 19.49
C ALA A 371 -3.60 -22.89 20.97
N VAL A 372 -4.86 -22.58 21.29
CA VAL A 372 -5.41 -22.75 22.64
C VAL A 372 -5.42 -24.24 23.03
N VAL A 373 -5.93 -25.11 22.16
CA VAL A 373 -5.99 -26.57 22.42
C VAL A 373 -4.59 -27.15 22.64
N LEU A 374 -3.63 -26.78 21.80
CA LEU A 374 -2.25 -27.22 21.92
C LEU A 374 -1.61 -26.75 23.23
N HIS A 375 -1.81 -25.49 23.62
CA HIS A 375 -1.29 -24.95 24.87
C HIS A 375 -1.89 -25.67 26.10
N CYS A 376 -3.20 -25.97 26.04
CA CYS A 376 -3.89 -26.79 27.03
C CYS A 376 -3.25 -28.19 27.17
N ASN A 377 -3.06 -28.88 26.04
CA ASN A 377 -2.47 -30.22 26.00
C ASN A 377 -1.03 -30.23 26.49
N ALA A 378 -0.22 -29.24 26.08
CA ALA A 378 1.18 -29.11 26.51
C ALA A 378 1.27 -28.98 28.04
N LEU A 379 0.52 -28.06 28.64
CA LEU A 379 0.55 -27.85 30.09
C LEU A 379 0.02 -29.05 30.88
N VAL A 380 -1.02 -29.73 30.39
CA VAL A 380 -1.54 -30.96 31.03
C VAL A 380 -0.54 -32.12 30.93
N SER A 381 0.22 -32.21 29.84
CA SER A 381 1.18 -33.30 29.61
C SER A 381 2.48 -33.15 30.41
N VAL A 382 2.98 -31.92 30.58
CA VAL A 382 4.30 -31.65 31.18
C VAL A 382 4.33 -31.98 32.67
N ASP A 383 3.19 -31.92 33.39
CA ASP A 383 3.27 -31.82 34.85
C ASP A 383 2.35 -32.73 35.68
N ARG A 384 2.29 -34.02 35.31
CA ARG A 384 1.82 -35.04 36.28
C ARG A 384 2.75 -35.17 37.51
N ARG A 385 3.94 -34.56 37.49
CA ARG A 385 5.00 -34.75 38.50
C ARG A 385 5.05 -33.65 39.56
N ALA A 386 4.60 -32.42 39.28
CA ALA A 386 4.48 -31.34 40.26
C ALA A 386 3.01 -31.04 40.59
N ALA A 387 2.26 -32.03 41.07
CA ALA A 387 0.86 -31.84 41.43
C ALA A 387 0.63 -30.65 42.41
N GLY A 388 1.63 -30.20 43.17
CA GLY A 388 1.55 -29.01 44.02
C GLY A 388 1.45 -27.65 43.28
N SER A 389 1.71 -27.56 41.97
CA SER A 389 1.73 -26.31 41.19
C SER A 389 0.46 -26.06 40.35
N GLY A 390 -0.53 -26.98 40.36
CA GLY A 390 -1.64 -26.95 39.40
C GLY A 390 -2.50 -25.68 39.43
N VAL A 391 -2.62 -24.98 40.56
CA VAL A 391 -3.29 -23.66 40.65
C VAL A 391 -2.55 -22.61 39.84
N GLU A 392 -1.24 -22.45 40.06
CA GLU A 392 -0.42 -21.48 39.32
C GLU A 392 -0.42 -21.80 37.82
N MET A 393 -0.34 -23.08 37.46
CA MET A 393 -0.41 -23.52 36.07
C MET A 393 -1.76 -23.19 35.44
N ALA A 394 -2.87 -23.43 36.13
CA ALA A 394 -4.21 -23.09 35.66
C ALA A 394 -4.37 -21.57 35.45
N GLU A 395 -3.88 -20.75 36.37
CA GLU A 395 -3.90 -19.28 36.23
C GLU A 395 -3.07 -18.81 35.03
N ARG A 396 -1.86 -19.36 34.85
CA ARG A 396 -1.01 -19.07 33.69
C ARG A 396 -1.70 -19.49 32.39
N LEU A 397 -2.32 -20.68 32.35
CA LEU A 397 -3.06 -21.18 31.19
C LEU A 397 -4.23 -20.27 30.83
N ILE A 398 -5.03 -19.85 31.81
CA ILE A 398 -6.15 -18.92 31.57
C ILE A 398 -5.62 -17.58 31.06
N THR A 399 -4.62 -17.01 31.73
CA THR A 399 -4.04 -15.72 31.35
C THR A 399 -3.50 -15.72 29.91
N ALA A 400 -2.89 -16.83 29.48
CA ALA A 400 -2.37 -16.98 28.12
C ALA A 400 -3.45 -17.27 27.06
N SER A 401 -4.58 -17.87 27.45
CA SER A 401 -5.63 -18.32 26.51
C SER A 401 -6.78 -17.33 26.36
N GLU A 402 -7.06 -16.53 27.38
CA GLU A 402 -8.19 -15.60 27.42
C GLU A 402 -8.13 -14.52 26.31
N PRO A 403 -6.96 -13.88 26.00
CA PRO A 403 -6.87 -12.95 24.87
C PRO A 403 -7.17 -13.61 23.52
N ARG A 404 -6.72 -14.86 23.32
CA ARG A 404 -6.95 -15.62 22.08
C ARG A 404 -8.42 -16.00 21.93
N LEU A 405 -9.09 -16.42 23.00
CA LEU A 405 -10.54 -16.67 22.99
C LEU A 405 -11.34 -15.40 22.75
N ALA A 406 -10.93 -14.27 23.34
CA ALA A 406 -11.58 -12.98 23.11
C ALA A 406 -11.45 -12.54 21.65
N GLU A 407 -10.31 -12.80 21.01
CA GLU A 407 -10.10 -12.56 19.60
C GLU A 407 -10.86 -13.54 18.70
N LEU A 408 -10.83 -14.83 18.99
CA LEU A 408 -11.60 -15.85 18.28
C LEU A 408 -13.09 -15.49 18.23
N ARG A 409 -13.62 -14.94 19.32
CA ARG A 409 -15.00 -14.42 19.39
C ARG A 409 -15.28 -13.28 18.40
N ARG A 410 -14.26 -12.54 17.94
CA ARG A 410 -14.42 -11.48 16.92
C ARG A 410 -14.55 -12.05 15.50
N TYR A 411 -13.97 -13.22 15.24
CA TYR A 411 -13.99 -13.87 13.93
C TYR A 411 -15.14 -14.87 13.74
N ARG A 412 -15.93 -15.12 14.79
CA ARG A 412 -17.09 -16.01 14.70
C ARG A 412 -18.18 -15.40 13.80
N ALA A 413 -18.68 -16.22 12.88
CA ALA A 413 -19.84 -15.85 12.08
C ALA A 413 -21.16 -16.06 12.86
N ASP A 414 -21.16 -17.00 13.82
CA ASP A 414 -22.33 -17.46 14.57
C ASP A 414 -22.02 -17.47 16.08
N PRO A 415 -22.99 -17.13 16.96
CA PRO A 415 -22.94 -17.49 18.38
C PRO A 415 -22.49 -18.93 18.68
N ASP A 416 -22.88 -19.90 17.86
CA ASP A 416 -22.61 -21.34 18.01
C ASP A 416 -21.42 -21.81 17.15
N ASP A 417 -20.37 -20.99 17.08
CA ASP A 417 -19.17 -21.30 16.30
C ASP A 417 -18.40 -22.51 16.91
N PRO A 418 -18.23 -23.61 16.15
CA PRO A 418 -17.65 -24.84 16.67
C PRO A 418 -16.17 -24.71 17.02
N GLN A 419 -15.43 -23.78 16.41
CA GLN A 419 -14.02 -23.55 16.75
C GLN A 419 -13.90 -22.84 18.10
N TYR A 420 -14.77 -21.84 18.34
CA TYR A 420 -14.83 -21.17 19.63
C TYR A 420 -15.22 -22.13 20.75
N ASP A 421 -16.26 -22.94 20.54
CA ASP A 421 -16.72 -23.90 21.53
C ASP A 421 -15.68 -24.96 21.84
N ARG A 422 -15.03 -25.53 20.82
CA ARG A 422 -13.94 -26.49 20.98
C ARG A 422 -12.79 -25.92 21.82
N ALA A 423 -12.33 -24.70 21.50
CA ALA A 423 -11.22 -24.07 22.22
C ALA A 423 -11.60 -23.70 23.67
N SER A 424 -12.82 -23.18 23.86
CA SER A 424 -13.35 -22.79 25.16
C SER A 424 -13.52 -24.01 26.08
N ASP A 425 -14.04 -25.12 25.56
CA ASP A 425 -14.17 -26.39 26.29
C ASP A 425 -12.84 -27.05 26.59
N ALA A 426 -11.88 -27.02 25.65
CA ALA A 426 -10.53 -27.53 25.88
C ALA A 426 -9.84 -26.78 27.04
N LEU A 427 -9.96 -25.44 27.08
CA LEU A 427 -9.46 -24.64 28.19
C LEU A 427 -10.14 -25.01 29.51
N ALA A 428 -11.48 -25.09 29.51
CA ALA A 428 -12.26 -25.44 30.70
C ALA A 428 -11.84 -26.81 31.25
N ALA A 429 -11.70 -27.82 30.37
CA ALA A 429 -11.31 -29.18 30.74
C ALA A 429 -9.87 -29.24 31.26
N ALA A 430 -8.92 -28.55 30.62
CA ALA A 430 -7.52 -28.52 31.03
C ALA A 430 -7.33 -27.83 32.39
N VAL A 431 -7.99 -26.69 32.61
CA VAL A 431 -8.01 -26.01 33.92
C VAL A 431 -8.60 -26.94 34.98
N CYS A 432 -9.76 -27.55 34.70
CA CYS A 432 -10.39 -28.50 35.61
C CYS A 432 -9.42 -29.62 36.01
N GLN A 433 -8.71 -30.21 35.04
CA GLN A 433 -7.76 -31.29 35.28
C GLN A 433 -6.56 -30.86 36.14
N LEU A 434 -5.96 -29.70 35.84
CA LEU A 434 -4.83 -29.16 36.62
C LEU A 434 -5.25 -28.88 38.07
N VAL A 435 -6.43 -28.30 38.26
CA VAL A 435 -6.99 -28.02 39.60
C VAL A 435 -7.35 -29.32 40.33
N THR A 436 -7.86 -30.34 39.64
CA THR A 436 -8.10 -31.67 40.24
C THR A 436 -6.81 -32.33 40.71
N LEU A 437 -5.75 -32.32 39.89
CA LEU A 437 -4.45 -32.85 40.28
C LEU A 437 -3.89 -32.12 41.51
N TYR A 438 -4.01 -30.80 41.53
CA TYR A 438 -3.61 -29.98 42.68
C TYR A 438 -4.40 -30.29 43.94
N PHE A 439 -5.72 -30.32 43.84
CA PHE A 439 -6.59 -30.58 44.97
C PHE A 439 -6.29 -31.97 45.55
N ASN A 440 -6.12 -32.98 44.70
CA ASN A 440 -5.81 -34.33 45.13
C ASN A 440 -4.46 -34.44 45.86
N ALA A 441 -3.46 -33.64 45.47
CA ALA A 441 -2.13 -33.66 46.09
C ALA A 441 -2.02 -32.81 47.37
N THR A 442 -2.86 -31.78 47.51
CA THR A 442 -2.73 -30.77 48.57
C THR A 442 -3.92 -30.71 49.53
N ALA A 443 -5.07 -31.25 49.14
CA ALA A 443 -6.36 -31.08 49.81
C ALA A 443 -6.78 -29.60 50.02
N ASN A 444 -6.17 -28.64 49.32
CA ASN A 444 -6.45 -27.22 49.49
C ASN A 444 -7.69 -26.80 48.68
N ALA A 445 -8.87 -27.03 49.26
CA ALA A 445 -10.16 -26.71 48.64
C ALA A 445 -10.36 -25.20 48.38
N TRP A 446 -9.81 -24.34 49.25
CA TRP A 446 -9.99 -22.88 49.16
C TRP A 446 -9.29 -22.27 47.93
N ALA A 447 -8.12 -22.79 47.56
CA ALA A 447 -7.44 -22.36 46.34
C ALA A 447 -8.03 -23.01 45.07
N ALA A 448 -8.57 -24.22 45.17
CA ALA A 448 -9.11 -24.96 44.03
C ALA A 448 -10.49 -24.43 43.58
N LEU A 449 -11.38 -24.11 44.52
CA LEU A 449 -12.78 -23.78 44.22
C LEU A 449 -12.96 -22.59 43.27
N PRO A 450 -12.29 -21.42 43.46
CA PRO A 450 -12.45 -20.29 42.54
C PRO A 450 -12.01 -20.61 41.10
N LEU A 451 -11.01 -21.48 40.93
CA LEU A 451 -10.55 -21.87 39.60
C LEU A 451 -11.49 -22.85 38.91
N TYR A 452 -12.17 -23.74 39.64
CA TYR A 452 -13.25 -24.54 39.05
C TYR A 452 -14.42 -23.67 38.60
N GLU A 453 -14.82 -22.68 39.41
CA GLU A 453 -15.88 -21.74 39.04
C GLU A 453 -15.49 -20.95 37.78
N ARG A 454 -14.23 -20.48 37.70
CA ARG A 454 -13.70 -19.82 36.50
C ARG A 454 -13.65 -20.76 35.30
N ALA A 455 -13.23 -22.02 35.48
CA ALA A 455 -13.27 -23.04 34.42
C ALA A 455 -14.69 -23.26 33.88
N ARG A 456 -15.70 -23.27 34.76
CA ARG A 456 -17.11 -23.45 34.38
C ARG A 456 -17.62 -22.33 33.47
N GLN A 457 -17.09 -21.12 33.60
CA GLN A 457 -17.46 -19.98 32.74
C GLN A 457 -16.99 -20.16 31.29
N PHE A 458 -15.94 -20.95 31.08
CA PHE A 458 -15.45 -21.32 29.74
C PHE A 458 -16.18 -22.55 29.15
N ALA A 459 -16.88 -23.35 29.96
CA ALA A 459 -17.54 -24.56 29.48
C ALA A 459 -18.80 -24.26 28.65
N ARG A 460 -18.73 -24.58 27.36
CA ARG A 460 -19.78 -24.43 26.34
C ARG A 460 -20.61 -25.69 26.24
N SER A 461 -20.00 -26.87 26.09
CA SER A 461 -20.75 -28.11 26.07
C SER A 461 -21.33 -28.46 27.43
N HIS A 462 -22.51 -29.10 27.39
CA HIS A 462 -23.18 -29.60 28.59
C HIS A 462 -22.29 -30.58 29.37
N GLU A 463 -21.53 -31.42 28.65
CA GLU A 463 -20.72 -32.46 29.27
C GLU A 463 -19.54 -31.88 30.08
N VAL A 464 -18.77 -30.96 29.49
CA VAL A 464 -17.66 -30.30 30.21
C VAL A 464 -18.19 -29.52 31.41
N ARG A 465 -19.33 -28.83 31.24
CA ARG A 465 -19.97 -28.09 32.34
C ARG A 465 -20.41 -29.02 33.48
N ARG A 466 -20.99 -30.17 33.15
CA ARG A 466 -21.42 -31.18 34.13
C ARG A 466 -20.25 -31.73 34.93
N ILE A 467 -19.15 -32.08 34.27
CA ILE A 467 -17.93 -32.59 34.94
C ILE A 467 -17.37 -31.54 35.90
N ILE A 468 -17.24 -30.29 35.46
CA ILE A 468 -16.73 -29.20 36.31
C ILE A 468 -17.68 -28.97 37.50
N GLN A 469 -18.99 -28.99 37.27
CA GLN A 469 -19.98 -28.84 38.35
C GLN A 469 -19.85 -29.93 39.41
N GLN A 470 -19.66 -31.19 39.00
CA GLN A 470 -19.46 -32.29 39.94
C GLN A 470 -18.23 -32.07 40.82
N ASN A 471 -17.13 -31.55 40.26
CA ASN A 471 -15.94 -31.21 41.05
C ASN A 471 -16.17 -30.04 42.00
N ILE A 472 -16.92 -29.01 41.57
CA ILE A 472 -17.34 -27.89 42.44
C ILE A 472 -18.14 -28.42 43.63
N ASP A 473 -19.13 -29.30 43.39
CA ASP A 473 -19.99 -29.84 44.45
C ASP A 473 -19.19 -30.68 45.45
N VAL A 474 -18.27 -31.52 44.96
CA VAL A 474 -17.39 -32.34 45.81
C VAL A 474 -16.49 -31.45 46.69
N VAL A 475 -15.78 -30.49 46.09
CA VAL A 475 -14.85 -29.60 46.82
C VAL A 475 -15.62 -28.65 47.76
N GLY A 476 -16.76 -28.13 47.33
CA GLY A 476 -17.63 -27.27 48.14
C GLY A 476 -18.23 -27.97 49.36
N SER A 477 -18.58 -29.26 49.24
CA SER A 477 -19.04 -30.05 50.40
C SER A 477 -17.97 -30.20 51.49
N LEU A 478 -16.69 -30.16 51.11
CA LEU A 478 -15.56 -30.25 52.03
C LEU A 478 -15.29 -28.90 52.70
N THR A 479 -15.35 -27.77 51.96
CA THR A 479 -15.18 -26.43 52.54
C THR A 479 -16.28 -26.09 53.56
N GLY A 480 -17.52 -26.52 53.33
CA GLY A 480 -18.62 -26.35 54.29
C GLY A 480 -18.44 -27.09 55.62
N ARG A 481 -17.58 -28.12 55.66
CA ARG A 481 -17.26 -28.90 56.86
C ARG A 481 -15.99 -28.45 57.57
N THR A 482 -15.12 -27.70 56.89
CA THR A 482 -13.82 -27.29 57.42
C THR A 482 -13.68 -25.77 57.44
N ARG A 483 -13.51 -25.20 58.64
CA ARG A 483 -13.09 -23.79 58.82
C ARG A 483 -11.85 -23.50 57.96
N PRO A 484 -11.72 -22.31 57.35
CA PRO A 484 -10.54 -21.95 56.57
C PRO A 484 -9.26 -22.22 57.37
N PRO A 485 -8.25 -22.88 56.78
CA PRO A 485 -7.02 -23.19 57.49
C PRO A 485 -6.41 -21.87 57.98
N ARG A 486 -6.30 -21.69 59.31
CA ARG A 486 -5.38 -20.70 59.88
C ARG A 486 -3.99 -21.06 59.35
N ALA A 487 -3.27 -20.11 58.77
CA ALA A 487 -1.93 -20.28 58.19
C ALA A 487 -1.10 -21.30 59.00
N VAL A 488 -0.86 -22.49 58.42
CA VAL A 488 -0.19 -23.60 59.11
C VAL A 488 1.32 -23.53 58.84
N PRO A 489 2.18 -23.76 59.85
CA PRO A 489 3.64 -23.66 59.74
C PRO A 489 4.22 -24.74 58.81
N THR A 490 5.34 -24.41 58.18
CA THR A 490 6.17 -25.33 57.38
C THR A 490 6.81 -26.38 58.29
N GLY A 491 6.16 -27.53 58.50
CA GLY A 491 6.71 -28.65 59.27
C GLY A 491 5.96 -29.95 59.00
N GLY A 492 6.69 -30.97 58.54
CA GLY A 492 6.14 -32.17 57.93
C GLY A 492 5.50 -33.16 58.91
N GLU A 493 4.20 -33.39 58.76
CA GLU A 493 3.53 -34.64 59.12
C GLU A 493 2.37 -34.87 58.13
N ARG A 494 2.53 -35.85 57.21
CA ARG A 494 1.50 -36.23 56.23
C ARG A 494 1.41 -37.75 56.09
N VAL A 495 0.69 -38.46 56.97
CA VAL A 495 0.11 -39.77 56.62
C VAL A 495 -1.11 -40.03 57.53
N ARG A 496 -2.35 -39.82 57.02
CA ARG A 496 -3.57 -40.56 57.45
C ARG A 496 -4.87 -40.22 56.69
N GLY A 497 -4.91 -39.18 55.87
CA GLY A 497 -6.08 -38.86 55.02
C GLY A 497 -6.20 -39.60 53.68
N ALA A 498 -5.24 -40.47 53.33
CA ALA A 498 -5.02 -40.91 51.96
C ALA A 498 -6.07 -41.88 51.37
N LEU A 499 -6.83 -42.62 52.18
CA LEU A 499 -7.72 -43.67 51.67
C LEU A 499 -9.05 -43.14 51.12
N GLY A 500 -9.62 -42.08 51.72
CA GLY A 500 -10.87 -41.47 51.26
C GLY A 500 -10.70 -40.67 49.96
N CYS A 501 -9.56 -40.02 49.77
CA CYS A 501 -9.26 -39.29 48.53
C CYS A 501 -9.02 -40.20 47.34
N LEU A 502 -8.53 -41.43 47.55
CA LEU A 502 -8.16 -42.37 46.47
C LEU A 502 -9.36 -42.91 45.70
N VAL A 503 -10.52 -43.06 46.36
CA VAL A 503 -11.77 -43.51 45.72
C VAL A 503 -12.41 -42.38 44.91
N ALA A 504 -12.34 -41.13 45.39
CA ALA A 504 -12.76 -39.96 44.61
C ALA A 504 -11.86 -39.74 43.37
N LEU A 505 -10.56 -40.08 43.47
CA LEU A 505 -9.58 -39.98 42.39
C LEU A 505 -9.94 -40.84 41.17
N LEU A 506 -10.43 -42.06 41.40
CA LEU A 506 -10.79 -43.02 40.34
C LEU A 506 -12.10 -42.67 39.62
N LEU A 507 -13.05 -42.05 40.31
CA LEU A 507 -14.35 -41.69 39.73
C LEU A 507 -14.28 -40.43 38.83
N VAL A 508 -13.28 -39.55 39.03
CA VAL A 508 -13.18 -38.26 38.31
C VAL A 508 -12.20 -38.30 37.13
N LEU A 509 -11.08 -39.03 37.22
CA LEU A 509 -10.01 -38.95 36.21
C LEU A 509 -10.28 -39.79 34.94
N LEU A 510 -11.05 -40.87 35.05
CA LEU A 510 -11.34 -41.80 33.94
C LEU A 510 -12.16 -41.17 32.80
N PRO A 511 -13.25 -40.42 33.06
CA PRO A 511 -14.04 -39.79 32.00
C PRO A 511 -13.29 -38.67 31.26
N ILE A 512 -12.49 -37.89 31.98
CA ILE A 512 -11.78 -36.72 31.42
C ILE A 512 -10.67 -37.16 30.46
N ALA A 513 -9.90 -38.19 30.83
CA ALA A 513 -8.85 -38.71 29.98
C ALA A 513 -9.40 -39.32 28.68
N ALA A 514 -10.54 -40.01 28.74
CA ALA A 514 -11.21 -40.55 27.56
C ALA A 514 -11.77 -39.45 26.64
N PHE A 515 -12.31 -38.36 27.21
CA PHE A 515 -12.86 -37.24 26.46
C PHE A 515 -11.79 -36.44 25.69
N ILE A 516 -10.66 -36.11 26.33
CA ILE A 516 -9.55 -35.40 25.66
C ILE A 516 -8.93 -36.26 24.56
N TYR A 517 -8.85 -37.57 24.78
CA TYR A 517 -8.39 -38.49 23.74
C TYR A 517 -9.36 -38.55 22.55
N GLY A 518 -10.67 -38.41 22.78
CA GLY A 518 -11.67 -38.28 21.73
C GLY A 518 -11.59 -36.96 20.95
N LEU A 519 -11.31 -35.84 21.61
CA LEU A 519 -11.19 -34.52 20.97
C LEU A 519 -9.94 -34.33 20.10
N THR A 520 -8.92 -35.19 20.24
CA THR A 520 -7.68 -35.11 19.46
C THR A 520 -7.67 -36.06 18.25
N GLN A 521 -8.65 -36.96 18.13
CA GLN A 521 -8.77 -37.96 17.06
C GLN A 521 -9.79 -37.59 15.96
N GLY A 522 -10.43 -36.41 16.06
CA GLY A 522 -11.31 -35.84 15.04
C GLY A 522 -10.86 -34.45 14.65
#